data_AF-A0A524H6E8-F1
#
_entry.id   AF-A0A524H6E8-F1
#
_cell.length_a   1.000
_cell.length_b   1.000
_cell.length_c   1.000
_cell.angle_alpha   90.00
_cell.angle_beta   90.00
_cell.angle_gamma   90.00
#
_symmetry.space_group_name_H-M   'P 1'
#
loop_
_entity.id
_entity.type
_entity.pdbx_description
1 polymer ?
#
loop_
_entity_poly.entity_id
_entity_poly.type
_entity_poly.pdbx_seq_one_letter_code
_entity_poly.pdbx_strand_id
1 'polypeptide(L)'
;MIKTRLVAASLALAFGAMLVGANDAAAQKVATNYDTKVDFTQYKTYKWVSIEGAAYPNQLQDMQIKQAVDSTLKGFGMAMKDSGDVDVYVAYQLSVTQSTAYNSYGTGGVGMG
;
A
#
# COMPACT_ATOMS: atom_id res chain seq x y z
N MET A 1 22.13 26.37 -34.03
CA MET A 1 21.81 26.60 -32.60
C MET A 1 20.31 26.64 -32.28
N ILE A 2 19.42 27.15 -33.16
CA ILE A 2 17.97 27.25 -32.89
C ILE A 2 17.25 25.88 -32.86
N LYS A 3 17.59 24.96 -33.77
CA LYS A 3 16.99 23.61 -33.84
C LYS A 3 17.27 22.76 -32.59
N THR A 4 18.46 22.89 -31.99
CA THR A 4 18.86 22.17 -30.76
C THR A 4 18.05 22.59 -29.54
N ARG A 5 17.68 23.89 -29.45
CA ARG A 5 16.85 24.43 -28.36
C ARG A 5 15.38 24.02 -28.51
N LEU A 6 14.90 23.88 -29.74
CA LEU A 6 13.56 23.38 -30.04
C LEU A 6 13.41 21.90 -29.72
N VAL A 7 14.39 21.06 -30.07
CA VAL A 7 14.37 19.62 -29.70
C VAL A 7 14.48 19.41 -28.19
N ALA A 8 15.33 20.20 -27.51
CA ALA A 8 15.43 20.18 -26.04
C ALA A 8 14.14 20.63 -25.36
N ALA A 9 13.46 21.67 -25.90
CA ALA A 9 12.15 22.11 -25.40
C ALA A 9 11.06 21.04 -25.62
N SER A 10 11.07 20.36 -26.77
CA SER A 10 10.13 19.26 -27.06
C SER A 10 10.33 18.04 -26.17
N LEU A 11 11.58 17.67 -25.85
CA LEU A 11 11.87 16.61 -24.88
C LEU A 11 11.47 16.99 -23.45
N ALA A 12 11.71 18.25 -23.05
CA ALA A 12 11.35 18.73 -21.72
C ALA A 12 9.81 18.78 -21.52
N LEU A 13 9.06 19.16 -22.55
CA LEU A 13 7.60 19.12 -22.56
C LEU A 13 7.06 17.68 -22.53
N ALA A 14 7.67 16.76 -23.27
CA ALA A 14 7.30 15.34 -23.24
C ALA A 14 7.59 14.71 -21.87
N PHE A 15 8.70 15.08 -21.21
CA PHE A 15 9.06 14.59 -19.88
C PHE A 15 8.15 15.19 -18.79
N GLY A 16 7.81 16.49 -18.90
CA GLY A 16 6.86 17.16 -18.02
C GLY A 16 5.44 16.60 -18.14
N ALA A 17 5.00 16.26 -19.36
CA ALA A 17 3.69 15.64 -19.58
C ALA A 17 3.58 14.21 -19.03
N MET A 18 4.69 13.46 -18.98
CA MET A 18 4.73 12.11 -18.41
C MET A 18 4.61 12.11 -16.87
N LEU A 19 5.08 13.17 -16.21
CA LEU A 19 5.00 13.35 -14.75
C LEU A 19 3.59 13.72 -14.24
N VAL A 20 2.70 14.21 -15.10
CA VAL A 20 1.30 14.55 -14.76
C VAL A 20 0.38 13.33 -14.87
N GLY A 21 0.88 12.21 -15.42
CA GLY A 21 0.12 10.98 -15.63
C GLY A 21 0.08 10.01 -14.46
N ALA A 22 0.69 10.32 -13.30
CA ALA A 22 0.50 9.58 -12.06
C ALA A 22 -0.89 9.86 -11.46
N ASN A 23 -1.93 9.61 -12.25
CA ASN A 23 -3.29 9.58 -11.76
C ASN A 23 -3.37 8.42 -10.76
N ASP A 24 -3.75 8.75 -9.54
CA ASP A 24 -4.09 7.82 -8.47
C ASP A 24 -5.00 6.72 -9.02
N ALA A 25 -4.43 5.57 -9.36
CA ALA A 25 -5.17 4.33 -9.58
C ALA A 25 -5.64 3.77 -8.22
N ALA A 26 -6.24 4.62 -7.38
CA ALA A 26 -6.78 4.25 -6.08
C ALA A 26 -8.24 3.83 -6.24
N ALA A 27 -8.50 2.80 -7.03
CA ALA A 27 -9.79 2.11 -7.03
C ALA A 27 -9.92 1.13 -5.84
N GLN A 28 -9.07 1.27 -4.80
CA GLN A 28 -9.19 0.49 -3.58
C GLN A 28 -10.36 1.03 -2.77
N LYS A 29 -11.45 0.24 -2.72
CA LYS A 29 -12.59 0.56 -1.86
C LYS A 29 -12.15 0.44 -0.40
N VAL A 30 -12.05 1.57 0.29
CA VAL A 30 -11.79 1.62 1.74
C VAL A 30 -13.13 1.77 2.46
N ALA A 31 -13.40 0.89 3.41
CA ALA A 31 -14.54 0.98 4.32
C ALA A 31 -14.02 1.06 5.75
N THR A 32 -14.55 1.98 6.54
CA THR A 32 -14.17 2.19 7.94
C THR A 32 -15.40 2.05 8.82
N ASN A 33 -15.20 1.51 10.02
CA ASN A 33 -16.23 1.43 11.06
C ASN A 33 -15.59 1.74 12.41
N TYR A 34 -16.22 2.60 13.20
CA TYR A 34 -15.74 3.02 14.51
C TYR A 34 -16.92 3.47 15.38
N ASP A 35 -16.72 3.47 16.70
CA ASP A 35 -17.74 3.96 17.64
C ASP A 35 -17.67 5.49 17.75
N THR A 36 -18.73 6.18 17.33
CA THR A 36 -18.82 7.65 17.36
C THR A 36 -19.00 8.23 18.76
N LYS A 37 -19.25 7.40 19.78
CA LYS A 37 -19.42 7.84 21.17
C LYS A 37 -18.12 7.83 21.96
N VAL A 38 -17.06 7.24 21.41
CA VAL A 38 -15.75 7.15 22.06
C VAL A 38 -14.93 8.39 21.73
N ASP A 39 -14.39 9.03 22.77
CA ASP A 39 -13.35 10.03 22.60
C ASP A 39 -12.01 9.33 22.37
N PHE A 40 -11.57 9.26 21.11
CA PHE A 40 -10.28 8.63 20.78
C PHE A 40 -9.07 9.49 21.18
N THR A 41 -9.27 10.76 21.54
CA THR A 41 -8.15 11.64 21.93
C THR A 41 -7.52 11.25 23.26
N GLN A 42 -8.22 10.45 24.08
CA GLN A 42 -7.71 9.96 25.36
C GLN A 42 -6.62 8.88 25.21
N TYR A 43 -6.57 8.18 24.08
CA TYR A 43 -5.63 7.09 23.86
C TYR A 43 -4.30 7.63 23.32
N LYS A 44 -3.20 7.32 24.02
CA LYS A 44 -1.88 7.89 23.72
C LYS A 44 -0.86 6.85 23.32
N THR A 45 -1.14 5.58 23.57
CA THR A 45 -0.18 4.50 23.35
C THR A 45 -0.76 3.39 22.51
N TYR A 46 0.05 2.79 21.64
CA TYR A 46 -0.36 1.65 20.86
C TYR A 46 0.72 0.57 20.77
N LYS A 47 0.28 -0.65 20.46
CA LYS A 47 1.16 -1.79 20.22
C LYS A 47 0.67 -2.64 19.06
N TRP A 48 1.61 -3.12 18.26
CA TRP A 48 1.34 -4.11 17.23
C TRP A 48 1.08 -5.49 17.83
N VAL A 49 0.04 -6.15 17.35
CA VAL A 49 -0.27 -7.55 17.67
C VAL A 49 -0.45 -8.35 16.38
N SER A 50 -0.04 -9.61 16.44
CA SER A 50 -0.26 -10.56 15.36
C SER A 50 -1.63 -11.22 15.52
N ILE A 51 -2.33 -11.42 14.42
CA ILE A 51 -3.58 -12.16 14.34
C ILE A 51 -3.22 -13.61 14.03
N GLU A 52 -3.60 -14.53 14.91
CA GLU A 52 -3.39 -15.95 14.70
C GLU A 52 -4.14 -16.41 13.43
N GLY A 53 -3.45 -17.15 12.57
CA GLY A 53 -4.00 -17.65 11.31
C GLY A 53 -4.11 -16.61 10.17
N ALA A 54 -3.73 -15.35 10.38
CA ALA A 54 -3.72 -14.36 9.32
C ALA A 54 -2.56 -14.55 8.33
N ALA A 55 -2.83 -14.25 7.06
CA ALA A 55 -1.78 -14.17 6.04
C ALA A 55 -1.02 -12.84 6.17
N TYR A 56 0.30 -12.94 6.21
CA TYR A 56 1.21 -11.80 6.24
C TYR A 56 2.04 -11.75 4.96
N PRO A 57 2.40 -10.55 4.48
CA PRO A 57 3.23 -10.39 3.31
C PRO A 57 4.69 -10.71 3.63
N ASN A 58 5.59 -10.53 2.64
CA ASN A 58 7.02 -10.58 2.91
C ASN A 58 7.47 -9.46 3.86
N GLN A 59 8.66 -9.61 4.45
CA GLN A 59 9.18 -8.71 5.48
C GLN A 59 9.25 -7.23 5.03
N LEU A 60 9.62 -6.96 3.78
CA LEU A 60 9.70 -5.58 3.28
C LEU A 60 8.31 -4.92 3.23
N GLN A 61 7.32 -5.66 2.75
CA GLN A 61 5.93 -5.20 2.70
C GLN A 61 5.33 -5.05 4.11
N ASP A 62 5.60 -5.99 5.03
CA ASP A 62 5.19 -5.87 6.44
C ASP A 62 5.73 -4.58 7.06
N MET A 63 7.03 -4.32 6.88
CA MET A 63 7.67 -3.10 7.36
C MET A 63 7.03 -1.84 6.75
N GLN A 64 6.75 -1.84 5.45
CA GLN A 64 6.13 -0.69 4.78
C GLN A 64 4.71 -0.42 5.29
N ILE A 65 3.90 -1.46 5.48
CA ILE A 65 2.56 -1.35 6.04
C ILE A 65 2.62 -0.78 7.45
N LYS A 66 3.47 -1.35 8.31
CA LYS A 66 3.63 -0.89 9.69
C LYS A 66 4.10 0.56 9.73
N GLN A 67 5.12 0.93 8.96
CA GLN A 67 5.63 2.29 8.89
C GLN A 67 4.57 3.31 8.45
N ALA A 68 3.72 2.97 7.47
CA ALA A 68 2.65 3.86 7.03
C ALA A 68 1.61 4.10 8.12
N VAL A 69 1.23 3.04 8.85
CA VAL A 69 0.30 3.15 9.98
C VAL A 69 0.95 3.90 11.15
N ASP A 70 2.20 3.58 11.49
CA ASP A 70 2.95 4.22 12.58
C ASP A 70 3.11 5.73 12.35
N SER A 71 3.41 6.13 11.11
CA SER A 71 3.47 7.54 10.69
C SER A 71 2.15 8.26 10.96
N THR A 72 1.05 7.63 10.60
CA THR A 72 -0.30 8.19 10.77
C THR A 72 -0.67 8.33 12.25
N LEU A 73 -0.45 7.28 13.05
CA LEU A 73 -0.72 7.28 14.49
C LEU A 73 0.17 8.27 15.25
N LYS A 74 1.44 8.40 14.86
CA LYS A 74 2.35 9.42 15.40
C LYS A 74 1.85 10.83 15.07
N GLY A 75 1.29 11.03 13.87
CA GLY A 75 0.62 12.28 13.48
C GLY A 75 -0.56 12.64 14.39
N PHE A 76 -1.26 11.65 14.94
CA PHE A 76 -2.31 11.84 15.95
C PHE A 76 -1.79 11.98 17.39
N GLY A 77 -0.46 12.00 17.58
CA GLY A 77 0.17 12.15 18.89
C GLY A 77 0.26 10.87 19.70
N MET A 78 0.10 9.70 19.07
CA MET A 78 0.26 8.41 19.74
C MET A 78 1.72 7.93 19.72
N ALA A 79 2.13 7.21 20.76
CA ALA A 79 3.44 6.60 20.92
C ALA A 79 3.37 5.07 20.89
N MET A 80 4.27 4.44 20.14
CA MET A 80 4.38 2.99 20.11
C MET A 80 5.05 2.45 21.39
N LYS A 81 4.54 1.33 21.92
CA LYS A 81 5.12 0.59 23.04
C LYS A 81 5.23 -0.89 22.70
N ASP A 82 6.39 -1.49 22.94
CA ASP A 82 6.62 -2.93 22.76
C ASP A 82 6.13 -3.78 23.93
N SER A 83 6.02 -3.20 25.13
CA SER A 83 5.70 -3.92 26.36
C SER A 83 4.94 -3.05 27.36
N GLY A 84 4.34 -3.72 28.35
CA GLY A 84 3.48 -3.09 29.35
C GLY A 84 2.05 -2.87 28.89
N ASP A 85 1.29 -2.16 29.71
CA ASP A 85 -0.08 -1.77 29.41
C ASP A 85 -0.10 -0.69 28.32
N VAL A 86 -0.99 -0.89 27.35
CA VAL A 86 -1.17 0.00 26.20
C VAL A 86 -2.65 0.30 26.03
N ASP A 87 -2.95 1.45 25.45
CA ASP A 87 -4.33 1.88 25.26
C ASP A 87 -4.99 1.20 24.05
N VAL A 88 -4.21 0.98 22.98
CA VAL A 88 -4.71 0.48 21.70
C VAL A 88 -3.84 -0.65 21.15
N TYR A 89 -4.48 -1.76 20.77
CA TYR A 89 -3.84 -2.82 20.00
C TYR A 89 -4.12 -2.63 18.52
N VAL A 90 -3.08 -2.67 17.70
CA VAL A 90 -3.14 -2.49 16.25
C VAL A 90 -2.75 -3.80 15.59
N ALA A 91 -3.59 -4.26 14.66
CA ALA A 91 -3.38 -5.48 13.92
C ALA A 91 -3.82 -5.30 12.48
N TYR A 92 -3.19 -6.01 11.56
CA TYR A 92 -3.61 -6.05 10.16
C TYR A 92 -3.59 -7.48 9.65
N GLN A 93 -4.40 -7.73 8.62
CA GLN A 93 -4.45 -8.99 7.89
C GLN A 93 -4.54 -8.72 6.40
N LEU A 94 -3.97 -9.62 5.59
CA LEU A 94 -4.14 -9.60 4.15
C LEU A 94 -5.17 -10.65 3.73
N SER A 95 -6.04 -10.27 2.80
CA SER A 95 -6.88 -11.21 2.05
C SER A 95 -6.39 -11.25 0.61
N VAL A 96 -5.47 -12.15 0.31
CA VAL A 96 -4.96 -12.32 -1.06
C VAL A 96 -5.88 -13.28 -1.80
N THR A 97 -6.76 -12.75 -2.63
CA THR A 97 -7.48 -13.56 -3.63
C THR A 97 -6.54 -13.78 -4.80
N GLN A 98 -5.76 -14.87 -4.76
CA GLN A 98 -4.89 -15.25 -5.86
C GLN A 98 -5.78 -15.71 -7.03
N SER A 99 -6.10 -14.80 -7.95
CA SER A 99 -6.70 -15.18 -9.23
C SER A 99 -5.65 -15.98 -9.97
N THR A 100 -5.81 -17.31 -10.00
CA THR A 100 -4.92 -18.20 -10.75
C THR A 100 -5.02 -17.83 -12.22
N ALA A 101 -4.07 -17.04 -12.73
CA ALA A 101 -3.90 -16.86 -14.15
C ALA A 101 -3.54 -18.24 -14.71
N TYR A 102 -4.53 -18.90 -15.31
CA TYR A 102 -4.34 -20.16 -16.00
C TYR A 102 -3.53 -19.88 -17.27
N ASN A 103 -2.20 -19.92 -17.15
CA ASN A 103 -1.32 -19.91 -18.30
C ASN A 103 -1.33 -21.31 -18.94
N SER A 104 -2.38 -21.62 -19.70
CA SER A 104 -2.37 -22.76 -20.63
C SER A 104 -1.64 -22.37 -21.90
N TYR A 105 -0.31 -22.27 -21.83
CA TYR A 105 0.51 -22.56 -23.00
C TYR A 105 1.11 -23.96 -22.81
N GLY A 106 0.19 -24.93 -22.87
CA GLY A 106 0.48 -26.35 -22.97
C GLY A 106 0.52 -26.75 -24.44
N THR A 107 1.68 -27.22 -24.84
CA THR A 107 2.01 -27.85 -26.13
C THR A 107 0.93 -28.79 -26.68
N GLY A 108 0.66 -28.68 -27.98
CA GLY A 108 -0.20 -29.60 -28.72
C GLY A 108 0.09 -29.47 -30.20
N GLY A 109 0.98 -30.33 -30.71
CA GLY A 109 1.37 -30.35 -32.12
C GLY A 109 0.17 -30.42 -33.05
N VAL A 110 0.15 -29.54 -34.04
CA VAL A 110 -0.62 -29.73 -35.27
C VAL A 110 0.39 -30.11 -36.34
N GLY A 111 0.55 -31.41 -36.54
CA GLY A 111 0.98 -31.90 -37.84
C GLY A 111 -0.07 -31.49 -38.87
N MET A 112 0.37 -30.84 -39.95
CA MET A 112 -0.35 -30.78 -41.21
C MET A 112 0.66 -30.79 -42.34
N GLY A 113 0.52 -31.81 -43.20
CA GLY A 113 0.80 -31.78 -44.65
C GLY A 113 2.19 -31.39 -45.11
#